data_AF-A0A168SBI0-F1
#
_entry.id   AF-A0A168SBI0-F1
#
_cell.length_a   1.000
_cell.length_b   1.000
_cell.length_c   1.000
_cell.angle_alpha   90.00
_cell.angle_beta   90.00
_cell.angle_gamma   90.00
#
_symmetry.space_group_name_H-M   'P 1'
#
loop_
_entity.id
_entity.type
_entity.pdbx_description
1 polymer ?
#
loop_
_entity_poly.entity_id
_entity_poly.type
_entity_poly.pdbx_seq_one_letter_code
_entity_poly.pdbx_strand_id
1 'polypeptide(L)'
;MTKNSNANSPLEGNNNNEPSSRNTIDIHDDNEHNEDTAEVNTSDPLSPESRIRESDRRQRAELEKLIKVVAESYSYYLEEFQLLILNHASDEELNSKRPFLEVVQKYLRSLRVELLYLPEGS
;
A
#
# COMPACT_ATOMS: atom_id res chain seq x y z
N MET A 1 27.23 44.64 13.61
CA MET A 1 26.76 44.26 14.95
C MET A 1 26.05 42.92 14.85
N THR A 2 26.70 41.88 15.34
CA THR A 2 26.21 40.49 15.39
C THR A 2 25.29 40.30 16.59
N LYS A 3 24.16 39.62 16.39
CA LYS A 3 23.46 38.91 17.47
C LYS A 3 23.12 37.51 17.00
N ASN A 4 23.94 36.55 17.45
CA ASN A 4 23.59 35.15 17.55
C ASN A 4 22.56 34.98 18.66
N SER A 5 21.54 34.17 18.43
CA SER A 5 20.82 33.48 19.50
C SER A 5 20.55 32.06 19.03
N ASN A 6 21.45 31.20 19.49
CA ASN A 6 21.36 29.75 19.45
C ASN A 6 20.55 29.32 20.67
N ALA A 7 19.54 28.48 20.50
CA ALA A 7 18.88 27.78 21.60
C ALA A 7 18.50 26.37 21.13
N ASN A 8 19.47 25.46 21.25
CA ASN A 8 19.21 24.04 21.44
C ASN A 8 18.50 23.86 22.79
N SER A 9 17.45 23.04 22.81
CA SER A 9 17.01 22.35 24.03
C SER A 9 16.92 20.85 23.76
N PRO A 10 17.16 20.02 24.80
CA PRO A 10 17.84 18.74 24.64
C PRO A 10 16.89 17.54 24.64
N LEU A 11 17.42 16.42 24.14
CA LEU A 11 16.99 15.07 24.45
C LEU A 11 17.03 14.84 25.97
N GLU A 12 15.89 14.57 26.57
CA GLU A 12 15.81 13.81 27.83
C GLU A 12 15.15 12.46 27.54
N GLY A 13 15.93 11.38 27.74
CA GLY A 13 15.37 10.12 28.22
C GLY A 13 14.73 10.34 29.60
N ASN A 14 13.99 9.43 30.19
CA ASN A 14 14.20 8.01 30.21
C ASN A 14 13.04 7.39 31.04
N ASN A 15 12.87 6.08 30.89
CA ASN A 15 12.40 5.14 31.92
C ASN A 15 10.96 5.22 32.42
N ASN A 16 10.16 4.21 32.06
CA ASN A 16 9.52 3.33 33.05
C ASN A 16 9.27 1.93 32.46
N ASN A 17 10.25 1.05 32.71
CA ASN A 17 10.08 -0.35 33.16
C ASN A 17 8.84 -0.50 34.08
N GLU A 18 8.04 -1.56 34.17
CA GLU A 18 8.06 -2.94 33.67
C GLU A 18 6.67 -3.57 34.08
N PRO A 19 6.44 -4.89 33.99
CA PRO A 19 5.19 -5.47 33.49
C PRO A 19 4.12 -5.66 34.58
N SER A 20 2.85 -5.39 34.26
CA SER A 20 1.75 -5.77 35.15
C SER A 20 1.11 -7.07 34.67
N SER A 21 1.71 -8.18 35.08
CA SER A 21 1.15 -9.53 35.05
C SER A 21 -0.11 -9.61 35.92
N ARG A 22 -1.28 -9.87 35.32
CA ARG A 22 -2.45 -10.37 36.07
C ARG A 22 -3.45 -11.10 35.17
N ASN A 23 -3.07 -12.26 34.67
CA ASN A 23 -4.03 -13.24 34.17
C ASN A 23 -4.45 -14.12 35.34
N THR A 24 -5.63 -13.85 35.91
CA THR A 24 -6.27 -14.76 36.88
C THR A 24 -7.14 -15.71 36.08
N ILE A 25 -6.60 -16.90 35.76
CA ILE A 25 -7.39 -18.00 35.20
C ILE A 25 -7.96 -18.75 36.40
N ASP A 26 -9.28 -18.69 36.54
CA ASP A 26 -10.05 -19.52 37.45
C ASP A 26 -10.07 -20.94 36.87
N ILE A 27 -9.39 -21.89 37.53
CA ILE A 27 -9.29 -23.27 37.09
C ILE A 27 -10.39 -24.03 37.83
N HIS A 28 -11.48 -24.34 37.12
CA HIS A 28 -12.39 -25.41 37.53
C HIS A 28 -11.85 -26.70 36.90
N ASP A 29 -11.35 -27.57 37.78
CA ASP A 29 -10.86 -28.90 37.49
C ASP A 29 -12.05 -29.85 37.58
N ASP A 30 -12.48 -30.42 36.44
CA ASP A 30 -13.27 -31.66 36.36
C ASP A 30 -13.26 -32.16 34.89
N ASN A 31 -12.16 -32.84 34.55
CA ASN A 31 -12.14 -34.19 33.99
C ASN A 31 -13.15 -34.55 32.86
N GLU A 32 -12.69 -34.66 31.61
CA GLU A 32 -12.93 -35.84 30.76
C GLU A 32 -12.14 -35.78 29.44
N HIS A 33 -11.60 -36.94 29.05
CA HIS A 33 -10.79 -37.20 27.86
C HIS A 33 -11.36 -36.63 26.56
N ASN A 34 -10.55 -35.84 25.85
CA ASN A 34 -10.35 -36.06 24.43
C ASN A 34 -8.95 -35.59 24.01
N GLU A 35 -8.12 -36.58 23.67
CA GLU A 35 -6.88 -36.40 22.94
C GLU A 35 -7.22 -35.93 21.53
N ASP A 36 -6.85 -34.70 21.20
CA ASP A 36 -6.21 -34.34 19.93
C ASP A 36 -5.92 -32.84 20.00
N THR A 37 -4.77 -32.57 20.59
CA THR A 37 -4.09 -31.28 20.62
C THR A 37 -3.81 -30.81 19.20
N ALA A 38 -4.78 -30.14 18.57
CA ALA A 38 -4.47 -29.17 17.53
C ALA A 38 -3.82 -27.97 18.22
N GLU A 39 -2.53 -28.11 18.54
CA GLU A 39 -1.67 -26.98 18.82
C GLU A 39 -1.82 -26.01 17.65
N VAL A 40 -2.52 -24.91 17.87
CA VAL A 40 -2.60 -23.79 16.91
C VAL A 40 -1.22 -23.15 16.92
N ASN A 41 -0.32 -23.74 16.16
CA ASN A 41 1.06 -23.35 15.98
C ASN A 41 1.06 -22.09 15.08
N THR A 42 0.80 -20.92 15.68
CA THR A 42 0.77 -19.62 14.99
C THR A 42 2.17 -19.09 14.63
N SER A 43 3.19 -19.94 14.59
CA SER A 43 4.59 -19.49 14.54
C SER A 43 5.48 -20.35 13.64
N ASP A 44 4.97 -20.87 12.52
CA ASP A 44 5.85 -21.45 11.52
C ASP A 44 6.42 -20.30 10.65
N PRO A 45 7.71 -19.93 10.80
CA PRO A 45 8.28 -18.88 9.98
C PRO A 45 8.26 -19.36 8.53
N LEU A 46 7.42 -18.73 7.70
CA LEU A 46 7.37 -18.92 6.25
C LEU A 46 8.77 -19.18 5.70
N SER A 47 8.92 -20.26 4.94
CA SER A 47 10.17 -20.57 4.24
C SER A 47 10.63 -19.35 3.43
N PRO A 48 11.94 -19.16 3.19
CA PRO A 48 12.44 -18.04 2.38
C PRO A 48 11.68 -17.86 1.06
N GLU A 49 11.31 -18.96 0.40
CA GLU A 49 10.53 -18.97 -0.84
C GLU A 49 9.10 -18.45 -0.63
N SER A 50 8.47 -18.82 0.47
CA SER A 50 7.12 -18.36 0.82
C SER A 50 7.10 -16.86 1.13
N ARG A 51 8.17 -16.32 1.73
CA ARG A 51 8.31 -14.87 1.95
C ARG A 51 8.47 -14.11 0.64
N ILE A 52 9.22 -14.66 -0.31
CA ILE A 52 9.40 -14.06 -1.64
C ILE A 52 8.08 -14.05 -2.41
N ARG A 53 7.35 -15.18 -2.46
CA ARG A 53 6.03 -15.25 -3.11
C ARG A 53 5.02 -14.27 -2.51
N GLU A 54 5.02 -14.10 -1.19
CA GLU A 54 4.15 -13.14 -0.52
C GLU A 54 4.55 -11.69 -0.83
N SER A 55 5.85 -11.39 -0.93
CA SER A 55 6.33 -10.08 -1.38
C SER A 55 5.87 -9.78 -2.80
N ASP A 56 6.04 -10.73 -3.72
CA ASP A 56 5.63 -10.58 -5.12
C ASP A 56 4.11 -10.39 -5.25
N ARG A 57 3.33 -11.14 -4.46
CA ARG A 57 1.87 -10.98 -4.38
C ARG A 57 1.48 -9.57 -3.92
N ARG A 58 2.15 -9.02 -2.91
CA ARG A 58 1.89 -7.66 -2.41
C ARG A 58 2.25 -6.60 -3.45
N GLN A 59 3.43 -6.71 -4.06
CA GLN A 59 3.86 -5.79 -5.12
C GLN A 59 2.87 -5.79 -6.29
N ARG A 60 2.39 -6.98 -6.69
CA ARG A 60 1.37 -7.12 -7.72
C ARG A 60 0.07 -6.41 -7.34
N ALA A 61 -0.43 -6.67 -6.12
CA ALA A 61 -1.67 -6.05 -5.64
C ALA A 61 -1.58 -4.52 -5.54
N GLU A 62 -0.42 -3.99 -5.11
CA GLU A 62 -0.17 -2.55 -5.08
C GLU A 62 -0.15 -1.94 -6.49
N LEU A 63 0.51 -2.61 -7.44
CA LEU A 63 0.57 -2.17 -8.82
C LEU A 63 -0.80 -2.22 -9.51
N GLU A 64 -1.60 -3.27 -9.27
CA GLU A 64 -2.98 -3.37 -9.76
C GLU A 64 -3.86 -2.25 -9.20
N LYS A 65 -3.71 -1.92 -7.90
CA LYS A 65 -4.40 -0.79 -7.28
C LYS A 65 -4.01 0.53 -7.94
N LEU A 66 -2.72 0.74 -8.21
CA LEU A 66 -2.23 1.94 -8.88
C LEU A 66 -2.77 2.04 -10.31
N ILE A 67 -2.73 0.95 -11.09
CA ILE A 67 -3.30 0.88 -12.44
C ILE A 67 -4.77 1.28 -12.41
N LYS A 68 -5.54 0.79 -11.44
CA LYS A 68 -6.96 1.13 -11.29
C LYS A 68 -7.15 2.64 -11.08
N VAL A 69 -6.44 3.24 -10.12
CA VAL A 69 -6.54 4.68 -9.83
C VAL A 69 -6.16 5.53 -11.05
N VAL A 70 -5.06 5.17 -11.73
CA VAL A 70 -4.61 5.90 -12.93
C VAL A 70 -5.59 5.73 -14.08
N ALA A 71 -6.17 4.54 -14.27
CA ALA A 71 -7.17 4.29 -15.30
C ALA A 71 -8.47 5.08 -15.06
N GLU A 72 -8.95 5.13 -13.82
CA GLU A 72 -10.13 5.92 -13.44
C GLU A 72 -9.89 7.41 -13.70
N SER A 73 -8.72 7.93 -13.29
CA SER A 73 -8.30 9.30 -13.59
C SER A 73 -8.25 9.57 -15.10
N TYR A 74 -7.63 8.68 -15.88
CA TYR A 74 -7.56 8.80 -17.33
C TYR A 74 -8.95 8.87 -17.97
N SER A 75 -9.86 7.99 -17.56
CA SER A 75 -11.25 7.98 -18.08
C SER A 75 -11.97 9.30 -17.79
N TYR A 76 -11.86 9.81 -16.55
CA TYR A 76 -12.47 11.09 -16.17
C TYR A 76 -11.97 12.25 -17.06
N TYR A 77 -10.66 12.39 -17.24
CA TYR A 77 -10.11 13.47 -18.06
C TYR A 77 -10.37 13.27 -19.56
N LEU A 78 -10.52 12.03 -20.01
CA LEU A 78 -10.89 11.74 -21.40
C LEU A 78 -12.34 12.19 -21.67
N GLU A 79 -13.26 11.97 -20.72
CA GLU A 79 -14.64 12.46 -20.81
C GLU A 79 -14.68 14.00 -20.84
N GLU A 80 -13.96 14.67 -19.94
CA GLU A 80 -13.81 16.14 -19.94
C GLU A 80 -13.29 16.66 -21.29
N PHE A 81 -12.29 15.98 -21.86
CA PHE A 81 -11.73 16.35 -23.17
C PHE A 81 -12.72 16.13 -24.32
N GLN A 82 -13.52 15.05 -24.28
CA GLN A 82 -14.58 14.80 -25.25
C GLN A 82 -15.68 15.86 -25.18
N LEU A 83 -16.04 16.32 -23.97
CA LEU A 83 -16.97 17.43 -23.80
C LEU A 83 -16.45 18.73 -24.40
N LEU A 84 -15.14 19.02 -24.26
CA LEU A 84 -14.53 20.18 -24.93
C LEU A 84 -14.68 20.10 -26.46
N ILE A 85 -14.47 18.92 -27.05
CA ILE A 85 -14.67 18.70 -28.49
C ILE A 85 -16.13 18.94 -28.89
N LEU A 86 -17.08 18.38 -28.14
CA LEU A 86 -18.51 18.53 -28.40
C LEU A 86 -19.00 19.98 -28.28
N ASN A 87 -18.37 20.76 -27.39
CA ASN A 87 -18.65 22.17 -27.19
C ASN A 87 -17.88 23.09 -28.15
N HIS A 88 -17.23 22.53 -29.18
CA HIS A 88 -16.45 23.28 -30.17
C HIS A 88 -15.36 24.17 -29.53
N ALA A 89 -14.69 23.65 -28.49
CA ALA A 89 -13.53 24.31 -27.90
C ALA A 89 -12.46 24.62 -28.96
N SER A 90 -11.70 25.68 -28.71
CA SER A 90 -10.65 26.11 -29.63
C SER A 90 -9.51 25.09 -29.74
N ASP A 91 -8.79 25.11 -30.86
CA ASP A 91 -7.60 24.26 -31.02
C ASP A 91 -6.56 24.53 -29.93
N GLU A 92 -6.47 25.76 -29.43
CA GLU A 92 -5.59 26.12 -28.31
C GLU A 92 -5.98 25.41 -27.02
N GLU A 93 -7.28 25.40 -26.67
CA GLU A 93 -7.79 24.71 -25.50
C GLU A 93 -7.58 23.19 -25.62
N LEU A 94 -7.87 22.60 -26.78
CA LEU A 94 -7.66 21.18 -27.03
C LEU A 94 -6.16 20.82 -26.94
N ASN A 95 -5.29 21.62 -27.53
CA ASN A 95 -3.85 21.40 -27.50
C ASN A 95 -3.25 21.62 -26.10
N SER A 96 -3.87 22.43 -25.25
CA SER A 96 -3.45 22.59 -23.86
C SER A 96 -3.72 21.34 -23.01
N LYS A 97 -4.77 20.56 -23.33
CA LYS A 97 -5.19 19.38 -22.55
C LYS A 97 -4.67 18.05 -23.10
N ARG A 98 -4.47 17.95 -24.41
CA ARG A 98 -4.02 16.71 -25.08
C ARG A 98 -2.73 16.11 -24.50
N PRO A 99 -1.65 16.89 -24.22
CA PRO A 99 -0.40 16.31 -23.73
C PRO A 99 -0.56 15.57 -22.40
N PHE A 100 -1.43 16.07 -21.52
CA PHE A 100 -1.69 15.41 -20.24
C PHE A 100 -2.32 14.02 -20.46
N LEU A 101 -3.33 13.92 -21.34
CA LEU A 101 -3.95 12.63 -21.67
C LEU A 101 -2.94 11.66 -22.27
N GLU A 102 -2.09 12.11 -23.18
CA GLU A 102 -1.05 11.27 -23.79
C GLU A 102 -0.04 10.74 -22.75
N VAL A 103 0.38 11.59 -21.81
CA VAL A 103 1.30 11.20 -20.73
C VAL A 103 0.65 10.18 -19.81
N VAL A 104 -0.59 10.41 -19.38
CA VAL A 104 -1.32 9.48 -18.50
C VAL A 104 -1.57 8.15 -19.21
N GLN A 105 -1.94 8.17 -20.50
CA GLN A 105 -2.13 6.96 -21.29
C GLN A 105 -0.83 6.15 -21.42
N LYS A 106 0.29 6.83 -21.69
CA LYS A 106 1.61 6.19 -21.75
C LYS A 106 2.01 5.60 -20.41
N TYR A 107 1.79 6.32 -19.32
CA TYR A 107 2.08 5.85 -17.98
C TYR A 107 1.25 4.61 -17.61
N LEU A 108 -0.06 4.64 -17.90
CA LEU A 108 -0.96 3.50 -17.69
C LEU A 108 -0.50 2.26 -18.47
N ARG A 109 -0.03 2.45 -19.71
CA ARG A 109 0.55 1.37 -20.51
C ARG A 109 1.82 0.82 -19.86
N SER A 110 2.71 1.68 -19.37
CA SER A 110 3.93 1.24 -18.67
C SER A 110 3.62 0.42 -17.43
N LEU A 111 2.67 0.85 -16.59
CA LEU A 111 2.27 0.11 -15.39
C LEU A 111 1.69 -1.28 -15.73
N ARG A 112 0.86 -1.37 -16.77
CA ARG A 112 0.33 -2.66 -17.25
C ARG A 112 1.42 -3.58 -17.75
N VAL A 113 2.45 -3.04 -18.41
CA VAL A 113 3.61 -3.82 -18.85
C VAL A 113 4.41 -4.31 -17.64
N GLU A 114 4.66 -3.45 -16.66
CA GLU A 114 5.34 -3.82 -15.41
C GLU A 114 4.61 -4.95 -14.66
N LEU A 115 3.28 -4.91 -14.65
CA LEU A 115 2.45 -5.96 -14.05
C LEU A 115 2.67 -7.34 -14.69
N LEU A 116 2.92 -7.40 -15.99
CA LEU A 116 3.18 -8.65 -16.70
C LEU A 116 4.53 -9.28 -16.35
N TYR A 117 5.47 -8.49 -15.83
CA TYR A 117 6.79 -8.99 -15.41
C TYR A 117 6.81 -9.47 -13.95
N LEU A 118 5.75 -9.20 -13.17
CA LEU A 118 5.62 -9.72 -11.82
C LEU A 118 5.15 -11.18 -11.85
N PRO A 119 5.81 -12.09 -11.12
CA PRO A 119 5.45 -13.50 -11.14
C PRO A 119 4.02 -13.73 -10.62
N GLU A 120 3.27 -14.57 -11.33
CA GLU A 120 1.99 -15.09 -10.87
C GLU A 120 2.29 -16.16 -9.82
N GLY A 121 2.33 -15.76 -8.54
CA GLY A 121 2.61 -16.70 -7.45
C GLY A 121 1.77 -17.97 -7.57
N SER A 122 2.43 -19.09 -7.88
CA SER A 122 1.85 -20.44 -7.93
C SER A 122 2.06 -21.18 -6.62
#